data_AF-A0A933I646-F1
#
_entry.id   AF-A0A933I646-F1
#
_cell.length_a   1.000
_cell.length_b   1.000
_cell.length_c   1.000
_cell.angle_alpha   90.00
_cell.angle_beta   90.00
_cell.angle_gamma   90.00
#
_symmetry.space_group_name_H-M   'P 1'
#
loop_
_entity.id
_entity.type
_entity.pdbx_description
1 polymer ?
#
loop_
_entity_poly.entity_id
_entity_poly.type
_entity_poly.pdbx_seq_one_letter_code
_entity_poly.pdbx_strand_id
1 'polypeptide(L)'
;NINRESGIESCGIGASIGLELGVGKSYSEKGGKTENKRRVSTKKEFLRSIIDKSPKWMKQWLRKGKNPPGYHVHHQKPLYKGGSDAIENMRLIDIDMHKIITAIWRGMR
;
A
#
# COMPACT_ATOMS: atom_id res chain seq x y z
N ASN A 1 -10.64 -2.69 -56.01
CA ASN A 1 -11.45 -1.71 -55.25
C ASN A 1 -10.57 -1.07 -54.19
N ILE A 2 -10.75 0.22 -53.97
CA ILE A 2 -9.75 1.19 -53.49
C ILE A 2 -9.75 1.29 -51.95
N ASN A 3 -8.55 1.45 -51.33
CA ASN A 3 -8.23 2.03 -50.00
C ASN A 3 -8.80 1.32 -48.73
N ARG A 4 -8.11 1.19 -47.58
CA ARG A 4 -7.30 2.18 -46.85
C ARG A 4 -6.62 1.54 -45.60
N GLU A 5 -5.31 1.83 -45.41
CA GLU A 5 -4.52 2.14 -44.18
C GLU A 5 -4.76 1.30 -42.89
N SER A 6 -3.81 0.85 -42.06
CA SER A 6 -2.37 1.04 -41.81
C SER A 6 -2.07 0.18 -40.56
N GLY A 7 -0.90 -0.36 -40.22
CA GLY A 7 0.43 -0.34 -40.79
C GLY A 7 1.36 -1.11 -39.84
N ILE A 8 2.19 -1.93 -40.45
CA ILE A 8 3.59 -2.30 -40.12
C ILE A 8 3.93 -3.02 -38.81
N GLU A 9 4.19 -4.30 -39.07
CA GLU A 9 5.02 -5.29 -38.40
C GLU A 9 6.44 -4.82 -38.03
N SER A 10 6.95 -5.46 -36.97
CA SER A 10 8.35 -5.75 -36.59
C SER A 10 9.51 -4.94 -37.18
N CYS A 11 10.40 -4.45 -36.31
CA CYS A 11 11.84 -4.72 -36.45
C CYS A 11 12.56 -4.46 -35.11
N GLY A 12 13.53 -5.31 -34.79
CA GLY A 12 14.23 -5.29 -33.52
C GLY A 12 15.56 -4.52 -33.51
N ILE A 13 16.26 -4.74 -32.39
CA ILE A 13 17.67 -4.49 -32.07
C ILE A 13 18.02 -3.06 -31.65
N GLY A 14 18.57 -2.94 -30.43
CA GLY A 14 19.22 -1.73 -29.95
C GLY A 14 19.47 -1.73 -28.45
N ALA A 15 20.33 -2.63 -27.96
CA ALA A 15 20.91 -2.48 -26.63
C ALA A 15 21.82 -1.24 -26.62
N SER A 16 21.57 -0.30 -25.71
CA SER A 16 22.53 0.72 -25.28
C SER A 16 22.21 1.11 -23.85
N ILE A 17 23.06 0.62 -22.95
CA ILE A 17 23.41 1.12 -21.63
C ILE A 17 22.73 2.43 -21.17
N GLY A 18 21.87 2.29 -20.16
CA GLY A 18 21.34 3.39 -19.36
C GLY A 18 21.15 2.89 -17.93
N LEU A 19 22.23 2.89 -17.18
CA LEU A 19 22.23 2.80 -15.72
C LEU A 19 21.48 4.02 -15.19
N GLU A 20 20.22 3.88 -14.78
CA GLU A 20 19.63 4.84 -13.85
C GLU A 20 18.48 4.25 -13.03
N LEU A 21 18.53 4.60 -11.75
CA LEU A 21 17.82 4.03 -10.63
C LEU A 21 16.31 4.13 -10.80
N GLY A 22 15.61 3.05 -10.42
CA GLY A 22 14.18 2.93 -10.56
C GLY A 22 13.39 4.04 -9.85
N VAL A 23 12.47 4.66 -10.59
CA VAL A 23 11.30 5.34 -10.04
C VAL A 23 10.08 4.77 -10.73
N GLY A 24 9.49 3.77 -10.09
CA GLY A 24 8.30 3.10 -10.57
C GLY A 24 7.04 3.93 -10.35
N LYS A 25 6.43 4.30 -11.49
CA LYS A 25 4.99 4.39 -11.77
C LYS A 25 4.20 5.60 -11.25
N SER A 26 3.69 6.32 -12.25
CA SER A 26 2.68 7.37 -12.24
C SER A 26 1.39 6.94 -11.52
N TYR A 27 0.95 7.78 -10.57
CA TYR A 27 -0.41 7.71 -10.05
C TYR A 27 -1.33 8.46 -11.02
N SER A 28 -2.12 7.72 -11.80
CA SER A 28 -3.23 8.28 -12.55
C SER A 28 -4.37 8.57 -11.57
N GLU A 29 -4.59 9.86 -11.28
CA GLU A 29 -5.82 10.33 -10.64
C GLU A 29 -6.99 10.10 -11.59
N LYS A 30 -7.81 9.09 -11.28
CA LYS A 30 -9.18 9.00 -11.81
C LYS A 30 -10.16 9.23 -10.66
N GLY A 31 -10.76 10.41 -10.70
CA GLY A 31 -11.87 10.82 -9.84
C GLY A 31 -13.04 9.85 -9.97
N GLY A 32 -13.32 9.17 -8.88
CA GLY A 32 -14.53 8.39 -8.63
C GLY A 32 -14.57 8.19 -7.13
N LYS A 33 -15.71 8.45 -6.48
CA LYS A 33 -15.90 8.28 -5.03
C LYS A 33 -15.44 6.88 -4.64
N THR A 34 -14.18 6.77 -4.26
CA THR A 34 -13.54 5.49 -4.00
C THR A 34 -13.97 5.18 -2.59
N GLU A 35 -14.96 4.31 -2.46
CA GLU A 35 -15.32 3.74 -1.18
C GLU A 35 -14.01 3.33 -0.51
N ASN A 36 -13.76 3.90 0.68
CA ASN A 36 -12.47 3.83 1.37
C ASN A 36 -12.33 2.42 1.97
N LYS A 37 -12.20 1.44 1.07
CA LYS A 37 -12.17 0.02 1.36
C LYS A 37 -10.77 -0.33 1.86
N ARG A 38 -10.73 -1.14 2.93
CA ARG A 38 -9.49 -1.71 3.42
C ARG A 38 -8.89 -2.62 2.37
N ARG A 39 -7.66 -2.35 1.95
CA ARG A 39 -6.91 -3.13 0.97
C ARG A 39 -5.89 -4.02 1.68
N VAL A 40 -5.97 -5.31 1.39
CA VAL A 40 -5.03 -6.30 1.93
C VAL A 40 -3.61 -6.08 1.39
N SER A 41 -3.49 -5.59 0.15
CA SER A 41 -2.20 -5.27 -0.47
C SER A 41 -1.47 -4.14 0.26
N THR A 42 -2.14 -3.01 0.51
CA THR A 42 -1.56 -1.86 1.23
C THR A 42 -1.08 -2.26 2.62
N LYS A 43 -1.89 -3.06 3.35
CA LYS A 43 -1.48 -3.59 4.66
C LYS A 43 -0.19 -4.42 4.57
N LYS A 44 -0.08 -5.31 3.58
CA LYS A 44 1.12 -6.15 3.41
C LYS A 44 2.34 -5.32 3.06
N GLU A 45 2.16 -4.28 2.26
CA GLU A 45 3.22 -3.34 1.89
C GLU A 45 3.71 -2.54 3.10
N PHE A 46 2.79 -1.99 3.90
CA PHE A 46 3.12 -1.36 5.19
C PHE A 46 3.89 -2.30 6.11
N LEU A 47 3.44 -3.55 6.27
CA LEU A 47 4.14 -4.51 7.14
C LEU A 47 5.55 -4.83 6.66
N ARG A 48 5.78 -4.79 5.34
CA ARG A 48 7.12 -4.99 4.76
C ARG A 48 8.00 -3.75 4.91
N SER A 49 7.44 -2.54 4.81
CA SER A 49 8.22 -1.30 4.90
C SER A 49 8.81 -1.05 6.28
N ILE A 50 8.23 -1.63 7.34
CA ILE A 50 8.70 -1.48 8.72
C ILE A 50 9.72 -2.55 9.17
N ILE A 51 10.09 -3.50 8.31
CA ILE A 51 10.96 -4.64 8.68
C ILE A 51 12.29 -4.17 9.29
N ASP A 52 12.93 -3.17 8.67
CA ASP A 52 14.27 -2.74 9.08
C ASP A 52 14.26 -2.01 10.43
N LYS A 53 13.14 -1.35 10.74
CA LYS A 53 12.91 -0.61 11.98
C LYS A 53 12.36 -1.49 13.11
N SER A 54 12.07 -2.76 12.84
CA SER A 54 11.41 -3.66 13.79
C SER A 54 12.39 -4.61 14.51
N PRO A 55 12.09 -5.03 15.77
CA PRO A 55 12.86 -6.05 16.48
C PRO A 55 13.00 -7.37 15.71
N LYS A 56 14.13 -8.07 15.88
CA LYS A 56 14.46 -9.31 15.13
C LYS A 56 13.36 -10.37 15.19
N TRP A 57 12.73 -10.54 16.35
CA TRP A 57 11.69 -11.53 16.56
C TRP A 57 10.41 -11.26 15.73
N MET A 58 10.12 -9.99 15.39
CA MET A 58 8.97 -9.60 14.55
C MET A 58 9.22 -9.85 13.06
N LYS A 59 10.48 -9.75 12.61
CA LYS A 59 10.83 -9.72 11.17
C LYS A 59 10.29 -10.92 10.38
N GLN A 60 10.23 -12.10 11.00
CA GLN A 60 9.69 -13.31 10.35
C GLN A 60 8.21 -13.19 9.95
N TRP A 61 7.42 -12.45 10.72
CA TRP A 61 6.00 -12.21 10.47
C TRP A 61 5.83 -11.12 9.41
N LEU A 62 6.61 -10.04 9.57
CA LEU A 62 6.59 -8.88 8.68
C LEU A 62 7.01 -9.22 7.25
N ARG A 63 8.04 -10.07 7.06
CA ARG A 63 8.43 -10.60 5.74
C ARG A 63 7.27 -11.31 5.03
N LYS A 64 6.44 -12.02 5.79
CA LYS A 64 5.24 -12.72 5.29
C LYS A 64 4.04 -11.79 5.10
N GLY A 65 4.16 -10.49 5.41
CA GLY A 65 3.05 -9.54 5.41
C GLY A 65 1.97 -9.90 6.44
N LYS A 66 2.37 -10.53 7.55
CA LYS A 66 1.49 -10.94 8.65
C LYS A 66 1.76 -10.08 9.89
N ASN A 67 0.72 -9.88 10.69
CA ASN A 67 0.85 -9.23 11.98
C ASN A 67 1.68 -10.12 12.92
N PRO A 68 2.67 -9.58 13.63
CA PRO A 68 3.30 -10.27 14.74
C PRO A 68 2.29 -10.60 15.85
N PRO A 69 2.50 -11.67 16.64
CA PRO A 69 1.66 -11.98 17.79
C PRO A 69 1.58 -10.80 18.77
N GLY A 70 0.37 -10.45 19.22
CA GLY A 70 0.14 -9.31 20.13
C GLY A 70 -0.09 -7.96 19.45
N TYR A 71 0.10 -7.85 18.12
CA TYR A 71 0.05 -6.58 17.40
C TYR A 71 -1.02 -6.55 16.30
N HIS A 72 -1.59 -5.37 16.07
CA HIS A 72 -2.50 -5.08 14.97
C HIS A 72 -2.05 -3.85 14.18
N VAL A 73 -2.40 -3.84 12.88
CA VAL A 73 -2.28 -2.65 12.04
C VAL A 73 -3.50 -1.78 12.27
N HIS A 74 -3.27 -0.53 12.61
CA HIS A 74 -4.26 0.48 12.94
C HIS A 74 -4.16 1.66 11.98
N HIS A 75 -5.31 2.20 11.57
CA HIS A 75 -5.37 3.46 10.84
C HIS A 75 -5.39 4.62 11.85
N GLN A 76 -4.39 5.52 11.82
CA GLN A 76 -4.28 6.64 12.76
C GLN A 76 -5.54 7.51 12.76
N LYS A 77 -6.03 7.82 11.56
CA LYS A 77 -7.36 8.35 11.32
C LYS A 77 -8.25 7.22 10.78
N PRO A 78 -9.38 6.88 11.44
CA PRO A 78 -10.26 5.83 10.97
C PRO A 78 -10.85 6.12 9.59
N LEU A 79 -11.00 5.08 8.76
CA LEU A 79 -11.55 5.21 7.40
C LEU A 79 -12.96 5.83 7.38
N TYR A 80 -13.80 5.48 8.36
CA TYR A 80 -15.17 6.01 8.48
C TYR A 80 -15.22 7.48 8.94
N LYS A 81 -14.12 8.05 9.44
CA LYS A 81 -13.96 9.48 9.72
C LYS A 81 -13.17 10.20 8.60
N GLY A 82 -12.99 9.56 7.45
CA GLY A 82 -12.26 10.12 6.31
C GLY A 82 -10.73 9.98 6.38
N GLY A 83 -10.21 8.98 7.10
CA GLY A 83 -8.80 8.60 7.00
C GLY A 83 -8.53 7.80 5.71
N SER A 84 -7.33 7.87 5.15
CA SER A 84 -6.96 7.15 3.93
C SER A 84 -6.54 5.70 4.22
N ASP A 85 -6.82 4.78 3.31
CA ASP A 85 -6.21 3.43 3.33
C ASP A 85 -4.84 3.45 2.65
N ALA A 86 -3.92 4.25 3.21
CA ALA A 86 -2.57 4.46 2.71
C ALA A 86 -1.54 4.14 3.82
N ILE A 87 -0.31 3.80 3.41
CA ILE A 87 0.76 3.35 4.32
C ILE A 87 1.06 4.42 5.37
N GLU A 88 0.96 5.68 5.00
CA GLU A 88 1.21 6.86 5.84
C GLU A 88 0.20 6.99 6.98
N ASN A 89 -1.02 6.48 6.78
CA ASN A 89 -2.06 6.46 7.82
C ASN A 89 -2.05 5.16 8.63
N MET A 90 -1.10 4.24 8.41
CA MET A 90 -1.03 2.97 9.13
C MET A 90 0.03 3.00 10.24
N ARG A 91 -0.26 2.29 11.34
CA ARG A 91 0.68 2.05 12.43
C ARG A 91 0.51 0.63 12.97
N LEU A 92 1.61 0.00 13.37
CA LEU A 92 1.57 -1.24 14.15
C LEU A 92 1.47 -0.89 15.64
N ILE A 93 0.42 -1.36 16.31
CA ILE A 93 0.18 -1.13 17.74
C ILE A 93 -0.24 -2.43 18.43
N ASP A 94 -0.09 -2.48 19.75
CA ASP A 94 -0.57 -3.61 20.54
C ASP A 94 -2.10 -3.76 20.44
N ILE A 95 -2.59 -5.00 20.58
CA ILE A 95 -4.02 -5.32 20.49
C ILE A 95 -4.85 -4.52 21.50
N ASP A 96 -4.35 -4.33 22.73
CA ASP A 96 -5.11 -3.63 23.76
C ASP A 96 -5.15 -2.12 23.50
N MET A 97 -4.04 -1.54 23.04
CA MET A 97 -4.03 -0.15 22.56
C MET A 97 -4.98 0.05 21.38
N HIS A 98 -5.05 -0.92 20.47
CA HIS A 98 -6.00 -0.87 19.36
C HIS A 98 -7.46 -0.78 19.83
N LYS A 99 -7.83 -1.56 20.86
CA LYS A 99 -9.18 -1.51 21.45
C LYS A 99 -9.47 -0.16 22.07
N ILE A 100 -8.55 0.38 22.86
CA ILE A 100 -8.69 1.67 23.54
C ILE A 100 -8.85 2.81 22.52
N ILE A 101 -7.93 2.91 21.56
CA ILE A 101 -7.97 3.96 20.53
C ILE A 101 -9.25 3.87 19.70
N THR A 102 -9.68 2.65 19.35
CA THR A 102 -10.94 2.44 18.63
C THR A 102 -12.15 2.88 19.44
N ALA A 103 -12.18 2.62 20.76
CA ALA A 103 -13.26 3.06 21.64
C ALA A 103 -13.32 4.59 21.72
N ILE A 104 -12.17 5.25 21.86
CA ILE A 104 -12.06 6.71 21.89
C ILE A 104 -12.60 7.33 20.58
N TRP A 105 -12.19 6.84 19.42
CA TRP A 105 -12.70 7.32 18.11
C TRP A 105 -14.19 7.08 17.88
N ARG A 106 -14.80 6.12 18.60
CA ARG A 106 -16.25 5.86 18.55
C ARG A 106 -17.03 6.76 19.52
N GLY A 107 -16.44 7.13 20.65
CA GLY A 107 -17.02 8.03 21.65
C GLY A 107 -16.93 9.51 21.28
N MET A 108 -15.95 9.90 20.47
CA MET A 108 -15.89 11.24 19.86
C MET A 108 -16.94 11.39 18.76
N ARG A 109 -18.15 11.78 19.16
CA ARG A 109 -19.29 12.04 18.26
C ARG A 109 -19.54 13.52 18.12
#